data_AF-U1PQW7-F1
#
_entry.id   AF-U1PQW7-F1
#
_cell.length_a   1.000
_cell.length_b   1.000
_cell.length_c   1.000
_cell.angle_alpha   90.00
_cell.angle_beta   90.00
_cell.angle_gamma   90.00
#
_symmetry.space_group_name_H-M   'P 1'
#
loop_
_entity.id
_entity.type
_entity.pdbx_description
1 polymer ?
#
loop_
_entity_poly.entity_id
_entity_poly.type
_entity_poly.pdbx_seq_one_letter_code
_entity_poly.pdbx_strand_id
1 'polypeptide(L)'
;MSTPTIAPWSTEQVTALAPDKQVASAGLKLASPATWSDAGVHEALVWGSAAGSGKRPYRVCVDLSGPAFKCSCPSRKFPCKHAIGLLHLWSRGQVAGGEPAAFAAEWLEGRVKRAQQKAARQEAPDRPD
;
A
#
# COMPACT_ATOMS: atom_id res chain seq x y z
N MET A 1 -10.65 -16.99 13.22
CA MET A 1 -9.18 -16.99 13.34
C MET A 1 -8.75 -15.56 13.11
N SER A 2 -8.23 -14.88 14.13
CA SER A 2 -7.79 -13.49 13.97
C SER A 2 -6.52 -13.48 13.13
N THR A 3 -6.56 -12.89 11.94
CA THR A 3 -5.37 -12.71 11.10
C THR A 3 -4.36 -11.89 11.89
N PRO A 4 -3.09 -12.29 11.96
CA PRO A 4 -2.10 -11.54 12.74
C PRO A 4 -1.93 -10.13 12.15
N THR A 5 -2.06 -9.12 13.01
CA THR A 5 -1.70 -7.74 12.67
C THR A 5 -0.18 -7.65 12.50
N ILE A 6 0.26 -7.07 11.37
CA ILE A 6 1.69 -6.90 11.10
C ILE A 6 2.23 -5.73 11.92
N ALA A 7 3.34 -5.94 12.63
CA ALA A 7 4.00 -4.88 13.38
C ALA A 7 4.57 -3.78 12.43
N PRO A 8 4.53 -2.50 12.83
CA PRO A 8 5.15 -1.40 12.08
C PRO A 8 6.60 -1.71 11.68
N TRP A 9 6.92 -1.54 10.39
CA TRP A 9 8.28 -1.66 9.87
C TRP A 9 9.16 -0.53 10.38
N SER A 10 10.48 -0.74 10.42
CA SER A 10 11.44 0.31 10.76
C SER A 10 11.53 1.38 9.66
N THR A 11 12.01 2.58 10.02
CA THR A 11 12.21 3.66 9.04
C THR A 11 13.24 3.27 7.97
N GLU A 12 14.27 2.51 8.33
CA GLU A 12 15.29 1.97 7.42
C GLU A 12 14.69 0.97 6.44
N GLN A 13 13.84 0.05 6.92
CA GLN A 13 13.12 -0.90 6.05
C GLN A 13 12.25 -0.17 5.04
N VAL A 14 11.50 0.85 5.46
CA VAL A 14 10.67 1.66 4.55
C VAL A 14 11.52 2.42 3.55
N THR A 15 12.64 3.00 3.98
CA THR A 15 13.55 3.75 3.10
C THR A 15 14.16 2.86 2.03
N ALA A 16 14.50 1.60 2.37
CA ALA A 16 15.06 0.62 1.44
C ALA A 16 14.09 0.20 0.32
N LEU A 17 12.78 0.42 0.48
CA LEU A 17 11.79 0.16 -0.56
C LEU A 17 11.79 1.22 -1.67
N ALA A 18 12.36 2.40 -1.42
CA ALA A 18 12.35 3.47 -2.41
C ALA A 18 13.26 3.12 -3.61
N PRO A 19 12.80 3.31 -4.86
CA PRO A 19 13.59 2.97 -6.05
C PRO A 19 14.80 3.89 -6.24
N ASP A 20 14.83 5.05 -5.59
CA ASP A 20 15.97 5.96 -5.57
C ASP A 20 15.91 6.96 -4.40
N LYS A 21 17.03 7.66 -4.16
CA LYS A 21 17.19 8.66 -3.10
C LYS A 21 16.18 9.82 -3.19
N GLN A 22 15.77 10.19 -4.41
CA GLN A 22 14.80 11.28 -4.60
C GLN A 22 13.41 10.84 -4.14
N VAL A 23 13.00 9.60 -4.43
CA VAL A 23 11.75 9.03 -3.93
C VAL A 23 11.79 8.85 -2.41
N ALA A 24 12.89 8.32 -1.86
CA ALA A 24 13.06 8.19 -0.41
C ALA A 24 12.91 9.54 0.31
N SER A 25 13.65 10.55 -0.13
CA SER A 25 13.60 11.89 0.46
C SER A 25 12.22 12.55 0.33
N ALA A 26 11.56 12.38 -0.82
CA ALA A 26 10.23 12.93 -1.05
C ALA A 26 9.15 12.20 -0.24
N GLY A 27 9.26 10.87 -0.08
CA GLY A 27 8.36 10.09 0.75
C GLY A 27 8.46 10.48 2.23
N LEU A 28 9.67 10.65 2.74
CA LEU A 28 9.89 11.10 4.12
C LEU A 28 9.23 12.46 4.42
N LYS A 29 9.29 13.39 3.46
CA LYS A 29 8.63 14.71 3.57
C LYS A 29 7.10 14.62 3.59
N LEU A 30 6.52 13.61 2.96
CA LEU A 30 5.08 13.37 2.95
C LEU A 30 4.60 12.65 4.22
N ALA A 31 5.48 12.12 5.06
CA ALA A 31 5.12 11.39 6.28
C ALA A 31 4.70 12.33 7.43
N SER A 32 3.68 13.15 7.21
CA SER A 32 3.10 14.06 8.19
C SER A 32 1.59 13.85 8.23
N PRO A 33 0.95 13.66 9.41
CA PRO A 33 -0.49 13.44 9.51
C PRO A 33 -1.34 14.46 8.73
N ALA A 34 -0.92 15.73 8.69
CA ALA A 34 -1.62 16.80 7.96
C ALA A 34 -1.67 16.60 6.43
N THR A 35 -0.81 15.74 5.87
CA THR A 35 -0.79 15.43 4.43
C THR A 35 -1.82 14.37 4.05
N TRP A 36 -2.34 13.63 5.04
CA TRP A 36 -3.13 12.43 4.82
C TRP A 36 -4.54 12.58 5.37
N SER A 37 -5.51 12.15 4.58
CA SER A 37 -6.89 11.89 5.02
C SER A 37 -7.22 10.42 4.79
N ASP A 38 -8.30 9.94 5.42
CA ASP A 38 -8.80 8.57 5.26
C ASP A 38 -7.69 7.51 5.44
N ALA A 39 -6.73 7.76 6.32
CA ALA A 39 -5.60 6.87 6.54
C ALA A 39 -5.95 5.85 7.61
N GLY A 40 -5.60 4.58 7.37
CA GLY A 40 -5.82 3.52 8.33
C GLY A 40 -5.00 2.28 8.06
N VAL A 41 -5.01 1.38 9.04
CA VAL A 41 -4.41 0.05 8.96
C VAL A 41 -5.42 -1.00 9.45
N HIS A 42 -5.45 -2.13 8.75
CA HIS A 42 -6.27 -3.29 9.09
C HIS A 42 -5.52 -4.54 8.65
N GLU A 43 -5.17 -5.42 9.59
CA GLU A 43 -4.37 -6.62 9.34
C GLU A 43 -3.04 -6.31 8.60
N ALA A 44 -2.97 -6.64 7.31
CA ALA A 44 -1.83 -6.38 6.42
C ALA A 44 -2.07 -5.21 5.45
N LEU A 45 -3.22 -4.56 5.48
CA LEU A 45 -3.58 -3.47 4.59
C LEU A 45 -3.32 -2.13 5.27
N VAL A 46 -2.51 -1.28 4.64
CA VAL A 46 -2.33 0.13 5.01
C VAL A 46 -2.85 0.98 3.86
N TRP A 47 -3.65 2.01 4.16
CA TRP A 47 -4.20 2.89 3.14
C TRP A 47 -4.19 4.35 3.58
N GLY A 48 -4.38 5.25 2.62
CA GLY A 48 -4.57 6.67 2.87
C GLY A 48 -4.74 7.49 1.59
N SER A 49 -5.27 8.69 1.76
CA SER A 49 -5.46 9.69 0.71
C SER A 49 -4.47 10.83 0.92
N ALA A 50 -3.44 10.93 0.07
CA ALA A 50 -2.45 11.99 0.14
C ALA A 50 -2.92 13.23 -0.61
N ALA A 51 -2.84 14.41 0.02
CA ALA A 51 -3.00 15.68 -0.68
C ALA A 51 -1.96 15.78 -1.82
N GLY A 52 -2.40 16.23 -2.99
CA GLY A 52 -1.58 16.27 -4.20
C GLY A 52 -1.82 17.52 -5.02
N SER A 53 -1.05 17.68 -6.10
CA SER A 53 -1.16 18.81 -7.03
C SER A 53 -2.43 18.80 -7.90
N GLY A 54 -3.24 17.74 -7.81
CA GLY A 54 -4.47 17.59 -8.58
C GLY A 54 -5.72 17.99 -7.79
N LYS A 55 -6.89 17.97 -8.46
CA LYS A 55 -8.18 18.28 -7.83
C LYS A 55 -8.65 17.24 -6.80
N ARG A 56 -8.10 16.02 -6.85
CA ARG A 56 -8.47 14.91 -5.97
C ARG A 56 -7.22 14.37 -5.26
N PRO A 57 -7.31 14.02 -3.96
CA PRO A 57 -6.23 13.34 -3.26
C PRO A 57 -5.81 12.05 -3.97
N TYR A 58 -4.52 11.72 -3.90
CA TYR A 58 -4.02 10.45 -4.41
C TYR A 58 -4.31 9.34 -3.41
N ARG A 59 -5.10 8.35 -3.83
CA ARG A 59 -5.41 7.17 -3.04
C ARG A 59 -4.23 6.22 -3.09
N VAL A 60 -3.81 5.74 -1.93
CA VAL A 60 -2.66 4.86 -1.73
C VAL A 60 -3.11 3.65 -0.94
N CYS A 61 -2.71 2.46 -1.40
CA CYS A 61 -2.89 1.20 -0.68
C CYS A 61 -1.57 0.43 -0.69
N VAL A 62 -1.27 -0.22 0.43
CA VAL A 62 -0.13 -1.11 0.58
C VAL A 62 -0.61 -2.39 1.26
N ASP A 63 -0.29 -3.53 0.66
CA ASP A 63 -0.49 -4.85 1.26
C ASP A 63 0.86 -5.37 1.73
N LEU A 64 1.02 -5.52 3.04
CA LEU A 64 2.24 -5.86 3.76
C LEU A 64 2.56 -7.37 3.73
N SER A 65 1.63 -8.24 3.31
CA SER A 65 1.82 -9.70 3.27
C SER A 65 2.84 -10.16 2.22
N GLY A 66 2.94 -9.41 1.13
CA GLY A 66 3.92 -9.58 0.07
C GLY A 66 3.99 -8.24 -0.64
N PRO A 67 4.88 -7.31 -0.20
CA PRO A 67 4.72 -5.87 -0.35
C PRO A 67 4.22 -5.48 -1.73
N ALA A 68 2.93 -5.15 -1.81
CA ALA A 68 2.29 -4.70 -3.03
C ALA A 68 1.77 -3.29 -2.81
N PHE A 69 1.95 -2.45 -3.83
CA PHE A 69 1.66 -1.03 -3.72
C PHE A 69 0.67 -0.64 -4.80
N LYS A 70 -0.26 0.24 -4.47
CA LYS A 70 -1.10 0.93 -5.44
C LYS A 70 -1.18 2.39 -5.06
N CYS A 71 -0.96 3.25 -6.04
CA CYS A 71 -1.20 4.67 -5.91
C CYS A 71 -1.91 5.17 -7.17
N SER A 72 -2.83 6.12 -7.03
CA SER A 72 -3.50 6.76 -8.18
C SER A 72 -2.68 7.89 -8.83
N CYS A 73 -1.49 8.21 -8.34
CA CYS A 73 -0.65 9.26 -8.92
C CYS A 73 -0.03 8.84 -10.27
N PRO A 74 0.28 9.79 -11.18
CA PRO A 74 0.81 9.49 -12.51
C PRO A 74 2.30 9.10 -12.53
N SER A 75 2.91 8.82 -11.38
CA SER A 75 4.34 8.51 -11.30
C SER A 75 4.66 7.17 -11.97
N ARG A 76 5.78 7.13 -12.69
CA ARG A 76 6.35 5.89 -13.26
C ARG A 76 7.34 5.19 -12.31
N LYS A 77 7.62 5.76 -11.14
CA LYS A 77 8.49 5.15 -10.12
C LYS A 77 7.63 4.29 -9.18
N PHE A 78 8.04 3.05 -8.96
CA PHE A 78 7.30 2.09 -8.14
C PHE A 78 8.22 1.37 -7.15
N PRO A 79 7.96 1.44 -5.83
CA PRO A 79 6.94 2.26 -5.16
C PRO A 79 7.14 3.77 -5.40
N CYS A 80 6.05 4.53 -5.49
CA CYS A 80 6.11 5.98 -5.66
C CYS A 80 6.31 6.69 -4.31
N LYS A 81 6.63 7.99 -4.33
CA LYS A 81 6.82 8.77 -3.09
C LYS A 81 5.62 8.74 -2.12
N HIS A 82 4.40 8.61 -2.63
CA HIS A 82 3.22 8.55 -1.77
C HIS A 82 3.15 7.21 -1.03
N ALA A 83 3.44 6.09 -1.70
CA ALA A 83 3.51 4.78 -1.03
C ALA A 83 4.58 4.76 0.07
N ILE A 84 5.77 5.32 -0.21
CA ILE A 84 6.84 5.46 0.78
C ILE A 84 6.42 6.37 1.94
N GLY A 85 5.77 7.50 1.65
CA GLY A 85 5.28 8.43 2.68
C GLY A 85 4.23 7.82 3.59
N LEU A 86 3.28 7.04 3.04
CA LEU A 86 2.27 6.34 3.83
C LEU A 86 2.93 5.32 4.77
N LEU A 87 3.90 4.55 4.28
CA LEU A 87 4.60 3.57 5.09
C LEU A 87 5.44 4.20 6.19
N HIS A 88 6.06 5.36 5.95
CA HIS A 88 6.73 6.09 7.02
C HIS A 88 5.74 6.62 8.07
N LEU A 89 4.56 7.09 7.65
CA LEU A 89 3.51 7.52 8.58
C LEU A 89 3.07 6.35 9.48
N TRP A 90 2.85 5.17 8.88
CA TRP A 90 2.49 3.95 9.60
C TRP A 90 3.62 3.44 10.51
N SER A 91 4.87 3.44 10.02
CA SER A 91 6.09 3.08 10.78
C SER A 91 6.23 3.89 12.07
N ARG A 92 5.77 5.15 12.06
CA ARG A 92 5.78 6.06 13.22
C ARG A 92 4.58 5.89 14.15
N GLY A 93 3.70 4.92 13.89
CA GLY A 93 2.47 4.73 14.66
C GLY A 93 1.43 5.85 14.45
N GLN A 94 1.53 6.60 13.35
CA GLN A 94 0.65 7.75 13.06
C GLN A 94 -0.52 7.38 12.13
N VAL A 95 -0.79 6.08 11.98
CA VAL A 95 -1.92 5.55 11.22
C VAL A 95 -2.76 4.73 12.19
N ALA A 96 -4.03 5.11 12.37
CA ALA A 96 -4.94 4.45 13.29
C ALA A 96 -5.46 3.13 12.72
N GLY A 97 -5.76 2.18 13.60
CA GLY A 97 -6.51 0.98 13.22
C GLY A 97 -7.95 1.34 12.85
N GLY A 98 -8.53 0.64 11.88
CA GLY A 98 -9.93 0.85 11.50
C GLY A 98 -10.43 -0.10 10.42
N GLU A 99 -11.64 0.13 9.96
CA GLU A 99 -12.20 -0.59 8.80
C GLU A 99 -11.64 -0.01 7.49
N PRO A 100 -11.27 -0.85 6.51
CA PRO A 100 -10.76 -0.38 5.22
C PRO A 100 -11.69 0.62 4.55
N ALA A 101 -11.15 1.74 4.09
CA ALA A 101 -11.87 2.63 3.20
C ALA A 101 -12.30 1.87 1.92
N ALA A 102 -13.43 2.24 1.31
CA ALA A 102 -14.00 1.52 0.17
C ALA A 102 -13.00 1.25 -0.98
N PHE A 103 -12.15 2.23 -1.30
CA PHE A 103 -11.13 2.06 -2.35
C PHE A 103 -10.03 1.06 -1.98
N ALA A 104 -9.74 0.92 -0.68
CA ALA A 104 -8.73 0.01 -0.16
C ALA A 104 -9.28 -1.42 -0.11
N ALA A 105 -10.53 -1.58 0.32
CA ALA A 105 -11.27 -2.84 0.26
C ALA A 105 -11.38 -3.37 -1.18
N GLU A 106 -11.87 -2.54 -2.12
CA GLU A 106 -12.00 -2.89 -3.54
C GLU A 106 -10.66 -3.36 -4.15
N TRP A 107 -9.57 -2.65 -3.81
CA TRP A 107 -8.25 -3.02 -4.30
C TRP A 107 -7.76 -4.36 -3.75
N LEU A 108 -7.97 -4.61 -2.45
CA LEU A 108 -7.58 -5.86 -1.79
C LEU A 108 -8.39 -7.05 -2.35
N GLU A 109 -9.71 -6.92 -2.45
CA GLU A 109 -10.59 -7.93 -3.06
C GLU A 109 -10.14 -8.27 -4.49
N GLY A 110 -9.82 -7.25 -5.29
CA GLY A 110 -9.29 -7.45 -6.64
C GLY A 110 -7.95 -8.18 -6.66
N ARG A 111 -7.08 -8.02 -5.65
CA ARG A 111 -5.86 -8.84 -5.52
C ARG A 111 -6.19 -10.29 -5.21
N VAL A 112 -7.04 -10.55 -4.22
CA VAL A 112 -7.42 -11.91 -3.80
C VAL A 112 -8.03 -12.66 -4.97
N LYS A 113 -8.97 -12.04 -5.69
CA LYS A 113 -9.60 -12.62 -6.88
C LYS A 113 -8.58 -13.00 -7.96
N ARG A 114 -7.60 -12.13 -8.24
CA ARG A 114 -6.54 -12.43 -9.22
C ARG A 114 -5.62 -13.57 -8.76
N ALA A 115 -5.30 -13.62 -7.47
CA ALA A 115 -4.50 -14.71 -6.91
C ALA A 115 -5.21 -16.06 -7.04
N GLN A 116 -6.51 -16.11 -6.71
CA GLN A 116 -7.35 -17.29 -6.87
C GLN A 116 -7.46 -17.75 -8.33
N GLN A 117 -7.70 -16.82 -9.26
CA GLN A 117 -7.74 -17.12 -10.70
C GLN A 117 -6.40 -17.67 -11.22
N LYS A 118 -5.28 -17.12 -10.75
CA LYS A 118 -3.94 -17.60 -11.11
C LYS A 118 -3.69 -19.01 -10.56
N ALA A 119 -4.08 -19.30 -9.32
CA ALA A 119 -3.97 -20.63 -8.73
C ALA A 119 -4.82 -21.66 -9.51
N ALA A 120 -6.09 -21.35 -9.78
CA ALA A 120 -6.98 -22.23 -10.54
C ALA A 120 -6.46 -22.53 -11.96
N ARG A 121 -5.83 -21.55 -12.64
CA ARG A 121 -5.19 -21.78 -13.95
C ARG A 121 -3.95 -22.65 -13.86
N GLN A 122 -3.24 -22.66 -12.74
CA GLN A 122 -2.05 -23.49 -12.52
C GLN A 122 -2.39 -24.94 -12.15
N GLU A 123 -3.57 -25.18 -11.56
CA GLU A 123 -4.07 -26.52 -11.23
C GLU A 123 -4.86 -27.19 -12.37
N ALA A 124 -5.22 -26.46 -13.43
CA ALA A 124 -5.79 -27.07 -14.62
C ALA A 124 -4.74 -27.97 -15.30
N PRO A 125 -4.96 -29.30 -15.42
CA PRO A 125 -3.99 -30.20 -16.02
C PRO A 125 -3.78 -29.83 -17.49
N ASP A 126 -2.52 -29.89 -17.93
CA ASP A 126 -2.15 -29.80 -19.34
C ASP A 126 -2.87 -30.95 -20.07
N ARG A 127 -3.88 -30.61 -20.88
CA ARG A 127 -4.57 -31.63 -21.70
C ARG A 127 -3.64 -31.90 -22.88
N PRO A 128 -3.03 -33.10 -23.00
CA PRO A 128 -2.25 -33.41 -24.18
C PRO A 128 -3.20 -33.58 -25.37
N ASP A 129 -2.83 -33.01 -26.51
CA ASP A 129 -3.39 -33.33 -27.84
C ASP A 129 -2.73 -34.60 -28.40
#